data_AF-A0A3N1SXH9-F1
#
_entry.id   AF-A0A3N1SXH9-F1
#
_cell.length_a   1.000
_cell.length_b   1.000
_cell.length_c   1.000
_cell.angle_alpha   90.00
_cell.angle_beta   90.00
_cell.angle_gamma   90.00
#
_symmetry.space_group_name_H-M   'P 1'
#
loop_
_entity.id
_entity.type
_entity.pdbx_description
1 polymer ?
#
loop_
_entity_poly.entity_id
_entity_poly.type
_entity_poly.pdbx_seq_one_letter_code
_entity_poly.pdbx_strand_id
1 'polypeptide(L)' 'MNSSSKTECGVCHDFDLAEAEARREKDESRATDCRVLRRRHSAADHPDGIENGNGVGVA' A
#
# COMPACT_ATOMS: atom_id res chain seq x y z
N MET A 1 7.09 -15.28 18.12
CA MET A 1 5.81 -14.59 17.93
C MET A 1 5.81 -13.97 16.54
N ASN A 2 5.04 -14.48 15.59
CA ASN A 2 4.84 -13.83 14.29
C ASN A 2 3.57 -14.41 13.66
N SER A 3 2.44 -13.76 13.90
CA SER A 3 1.12 -14.18 13.41
C SER A 3 0.52 -13.02 12.63
N SER A 4 0.60 -13.14 11.32
CA SER A 4 0.06 -12.20 10.33
C SER A 4 -1.45 -12.10 10.43
N SER A 5 -1.95 -10.93 10.82
CA SER A 5 -3.23 -10.46 10.36
C SER A 5 -3.00 -9.18 9.56
N LYS A 6 -3.62 -9.07 8.38
CA LYS A 6 -3.52 -7.96 7.41
C LYS A 6 -3.81 -6.57 8.03
N THR A 7 -4.26 -6.54 9.27
CA THR A 7 -4.67 -5.37 10.06
C THR A 7 -3.53 -4.82 10.93
N GLU A 8 -2.43 -5.55 11.14
CA GLU A 8 -1.38 -5.19 12.11
C GLU A 8 -0.09 -4.63 11.49
N CYS A 9 -0.03 -4.50 10.16
CA CYS A 9 1.15 -3.89 9.55
C CYS A 9 1.12 -2.37 9.73
N GLY A 10 1.96 -1.87 10.65
CA GLY A 10 2.10 -0.44 10.92
C GLY A 10 2.44 0.38 9.67
N VAL A 11 3.19 -0.20 8.72
CA VAL A 11 3.54 0.46 7.45
C VAL A 11 2.31 0.59 6.53
N CYS A 12 1.45 -0.44 6.47
CA CYS A 12 0.19 -0.35 5.72
C CYS A 12 -0.75 0.71 6.33
N HIS A 13 -0.79 0.82 7.66
CA HIS A 13 -1.58 1.82 8.36
C HIS A 13 -1.07 3.25 8.12
N ASP A 14 0.26 3.43 8.11
CA ASP A 14 0.89 4.73 7.83
C ASP A 14 0.56 5.22 6.41
N PHE A 15 0.60 4.34 5.41
CA PHE A 15 0.18 4.70 4.05
C PHE A 15 -1.30 5.03 3.93
N ASP A 16 -2.17 4.42 4.74
CA ASP A 16 -3.60 4.72 4.75
C ASP A 16 -3.88 6.11 5.37
N LEU A 17 -3.21 6.41 6.49
CA LEU A 17 -3.21 7.74 7.10
C LEU A 17 -2.69 8.81 6.13
N ALA A 18 -1.56 8.55 5.48
CA ALA A 18 -0.97 9.46 4.51
C ALA A 18 -1.88 9.67 3.28
N GLU A 19 -2.57 8.62 2.80
CA GLU A 19 -3.59 8.74 1.75
C GLU A 19 -4.75 9.64 2.21
N ALA A 20 -5.24 9.45 3.43
CA ALA A 20 -6.34 10.22 4.00
C ALA A 20 -5.97 11.70 4.17
N GLU A 21 -4.77 12.00 4.65
CA GLU A 21 -4.26 13.36 4.76
C GLU A 21 -4.10 14.00 3.37
N ALA A 22 -3.49 13.29 2.41
CA ALA A 22 -3.36 13.79 1.04
C ALA A 22 -4.72 14.09 0.39
N ARG A 23 -5.74 13.25 0.62
CA ARG A 23 -7.12 13.52 0.17
C ARG A 23 -7.71 14.76 0.84
N ARG A 24 -7.45 14.99 2.14
CA ARG A 24 -7.88 16.20 2.85
C ARG A 24 -7.21 17.45 2.30
N GLU A 25 -5.94 17.35 1.94
CA GLU A 25 -5.15 18.40 1.29
C GLU A 25 -5.55 18.61 -0.20
N LYS A 26 -6.43 17.76 -0.76
CA LYS A 26 -6.74 17.66 -2.19
C LYS A 26 -5.51 17.42 -3.07
N ASP A 27 -4.48 16.82 -2.48
CA ASP A 27 -3.28 16.40 -3.18
C ASP A 27 -3.49 14.98 -3.75
N GLU A 28 -4.17 14.94 -4.90
CA GLU A 28 -4.48 13.70 -5.64
C GLU A 28 -3.23 12.93 -6.06
N SER A 29 -2.12 13.65 -6.26
CA SER A 29 -0.81 13.07 -6.61
C SER A 29 -0.26 12.27 -5.43
N ARG A 30 -0.15 12.89 -4.25
CA ARG A 30 0.29 12.19 -3.02
C ARG A 30 -0.65 11.05 -2.64
N ALA A 31 -1.97 11.23 -2.78
CA ALA A 31 -2.94 10.17 -2.50
C ALA A 31 -2.76 8.95 -3.44
N THR A 32 -2.34 9.19 -4.68
CA THR A 32 -2.06 8.11 -5.64
C THR A 32 -0.72 7.42 -5.34
N ASP A 33 0.30 8.19 -4.98
CA ASP A 33 1.61 7.67 -4.57
C ASP A 33 1.48 6.75 -3.34
N CYS A 34 0.75 7.18 -2.30
CA CYS A 34 0.50 6.37 -1.10
C CYS A 34 -0.18 5.03 -1.43
N ARG A 35 -1.14 5.03 -2.38
CA ARG A 35 -1.80 3.81 -2.84
C ARG A 35 -0.84 2.85 -3.56
N VAL A 36 0.07 3.38 -4.37
CA VAL A 36 1.09 2.59 -5.07
C VAL A 36 2.11 2.01 -4.08
N LEU A 37 2.58 2.81 -3.13
CA LEU A 37 3.51 2.38 -2.08
C LEU A 37 2.90 1.28 -1.22
N ARG A 38 1.64 1.42 -0.79
CA ARG A 38 0.92 0.37 -0.05
C ARG A 38 0.83 -0.94 -0.85
N ARG A 39 0.52 -0.87 -2.16
CA ARG A 39 0.47 -2.07 -3.01
C ARG A 39 1.84 -2.74 -3.16
N ARG A 40 2.91 -1.96 -3.35
CA ARG A 40 4.29 -2.49 -3.43
C ARG A 40 4.72 -3.13 -2.11
N HIS A 41 4.45 -2.47 -1.00
CA HIS A 41 4.72 -3.00 0.32
C HIS A 41 3.94 -4.29 0.59
N SER A 42 2.64 -4.32 0.28
CA SER A 42 1.85 -5.55 0.39
C SER A 42 2.37 -6.67 -0.52
N ALA A 43 2.85 -6.36 -1.72
CA ALA A 43 3.41 -7.38 -2.61
C ALA A 43 4.76 -7.94 -2.12
N ALA A 44 5.56 -7.12 -1.43
CA ALA A 44 6.86 -7.52 -0.91
C ALA A 44 6.79 -8.19 0.47
N ASP A 45 5.95 -7.68 1.37
CA ASP A 45 5.89 -8.03 2.80
C ASP A 45 4.66 -8.89 3.15
N HIS A 46 3.61 -8.86 2.31
CA HIS A 46 2.38 -9.64 2.49
C HIS A 46 2.06 -10.51 1.26
N PRO A 47 2.95 -11.45 0.89
CA PRO A 47 2.82 -12.22 -0.36
C PRO A 47 1.62 -13.20 -0.39
N ASP A 48 0.87 -13.37 0.71
CA ASP A 48 -0.25 -14.30 0.84
C ASP A 48 -1.57 -13.78 0.20
N GLY A 49 -1.50 -13.28 -1.03
CA GLY A 49 -2.68 -12.79 -1.75
C GLY A 49 -2.44 -12.17 -3.12
N ILE A 50 -1.29 -12.43 -3.76
CA ILE A 50 -1.11 -12.13 -5.19
C ILE A 50 -1.52 -13.38 -5.99
N GLU A 51 -2.81 -13.66 -6.05
CA GLU A 51 -3.31 -14.42 -7.19
C GLU A 51 -3.50 -13.44 -8.36
N ASN A 52 -2.62 -13.58 -9.35
CA ASN A 52 -2.75 -13.09 -10.73
C ASN A 52 -2.40 -11.61 -11.02
N GLY A 53 -1.10 -11.39 -11.25
CA GLY A 53 -0.59 -10.90 -12.53
C GLY A 53 -1.10 -9.58 -13.11
N ASN A 54 -0.37 -8.49 -12.85
CA ASN A 54 -0.07 -7.50 -13.89
C ASN A 54 1.21 -6.75 -13.53
N GLY A 55 2.35 -7.24 -14.02
CA GLY A 55 3.61 -6.54 -13.96
C GLY A 55 3.54 -5.30 -14.83
N VAL A 56 3.46 -4.12 -14.21
CA VAL A 56 3.76 -2.87 -14.90
C VAL A 56 5.27 -2.82 -15.14
N GLY A 57 5.68 -3.34 -16.30
CA GLY A 57 6.96 -3.02 -16.90
C GLY A 57 7.00 -1.52 -17.15
N VAL A 58 7.81 -0.81 -16.38
CA VAL A 58 8.23 0.53 -16.75
C VAL A 58 9.28 0.40 -17.85
N ALA A 59 9.04 1.12 -18.95
CA ALA A 59 9.71 1.05 -20.24
C ALA A 59 11.22 1.34 -20.18
#